data_AF-A0A6N8BLY8-F1
#
_entry.id   AF-A0A6N8BLY8-F1
#
_cell.length_a   1.000
_cell.length_b   1.000
_cell.length_c   1.000
_cell.angle_alpha   90.00
_cell.angle_beta   90.00
_cell.angle_gamma   90.00
#
_symmetry.space_group_name_H-M   'P 1'
#
loop_
_entity.id
_entity.type
_entity.pdbx_description
1 polymer ?
#
loop_
_entity_poly.entity_id
_entity_poly.type
_entity_poly.pdbx_seq_one_letter_code
_entity_poly.pdbx_strand_id
1 'polypeptide(L)'
;MEVNWTASGLSDAHCLNFDFMVLQTFRKCVEKMSYLPFSTRLASYLTARSGVSPEKEVILTYIIEVLIINLLNVIFTLMLGWVLGVFHVTLACLLAVILFRHTAGGAHSQSPIRCAFITILVFPIMGLSATFISTINATFINGLSVIGIITILLSVIILAPVDSSAAPIISDSRRAKLKALSLLIVCLVSLVLVNLSISSWEGAREIQSGLALSMLWTSFILSKLGHRFISLIDRLNVPKVRR
;
A
#
# COMPACT_ATOMS: atom_id res chain seq x y z
N MET A 1 -20.75 -57.98 -2.07
CA MET A 1 -21.33 -56.65 -1.81
C MET A 1 -20.19 -55.73 -1.45
N GLU A 2 -19.55 -55.18 -2.48
CA GLU A 2 -18.48 -54.19 -2.37
C GLU A 2 -19.11 -52.84 -2.02
N VAL A 3 -18.64 -52.22 -0.95
CA VAL A 3 -19.02 -50.84 -0.60
C VAL A 3 -17.90 -49.93 -1.06
N ASN A 4 -18.27 -49.09 -2.01
CA ASN A 4 -17.44 -48.21 -2.82
C ASN A 4 -16.99 -46.99 -2.00
N TRP A 5 -15.67 -46.80 -1.85
CA TRP A 5 -15.08 -45.58 -1.28
C TRP A 5 -14.80 -44.59 -2.41
N THR A 6 -15.68 -43.63 -2.69
CA THR A 6 -15.32 -42.49 -3.54
C THR A 6 -15.98 -41.19 -3.10
N ALA A 7 -15.18 -40.11 -3.15
CA ALA A 7 -15.58 -38.71 -3.30
C ALA A 7 -15.81 -37.81 -2.05
N SER A 8 -14.93 -37.87 -1.04
CA SER A 8 -14.79 -36.74 -0.07
C SER A 8 -13.34 -36.33 0.27
N GLY A 9 -12.32 -37.00 -0.27
CA GLY A 9 -10.91 -36.76 0.11
C GLY A 9 -10.05 -35.94 -0.86
N LEU A 10 -10.56 -35.50 -2.02
CA LEU A 10 -9.75 -34.84 -3.05
C LEU A 10 -9.74 -33.30 -3.01
N SER A 11 -10.73 -32.64 -2.37
CA SER A 11 -10.72 -31.17 -2.24
C SER A 11 -9.73 -30.69 -1.19
N ASP A 12 -9.60 -31.42 -0.08
CA ASP A 12 -8.83 -30.96 1.08
C ASP A 12 -7.33 -31.18 0.89
N ALA A 13 -6.93 -32.25 0.18
CA ALA A 13 -5.54 -32.50 -0.17
C ALA A 13 -5.00 -31.47 -1.18
N HIS A 14 -5.84 -30.95 -2.07
CA HIS A 14 -5.48 -29.87 -2.99
C HIS A 14 -5.34 -28.53 -2.28
N CYS A 15 -6.23 -28.20 -1.34
CA CYS A 15 -6.09 -27.00 -0.49
C CYS A 15 -4.85 -27.07 0.43
N LEU A 16 -4.59 -28.20 1.08
CA LEU A 16 -3.42 -28.39 1.95
C LEU A 16 -2.09 -28.31 1.18
N ASN A 17 -1.99 -28.92 -0.01
CA ASN A 17 -0.80 -28.81 -0.84
C ASN A 17 -0.60 -27.39 -1.41
N PHE A 18 -1.68 -26.65 -1.62
CA PHE A 18 -1.63 -25.28 -2.11
C PHE A 18 -1.23 -24.27 -1.01
N ASP A 19 -1.81 -24.39 0.19
CA ASP A 19 -1.38 -23.64 1.38
C ASP A 19 0.09 -23.92 1.71
N PHE A 20 0.52 -25.18 1.60
CA PHE A 20 1.91 -25.57 1.79
C PHE A 20 2.85 -24.96 0.75
N MET A 21 2.45 -24.91 -0.53
CA MET A 21 3.24 -24.31 -1.60
C MET A 21 3.33 -22.77 -1.49
N VAL A 22 2.25 -22.11 -1.08
CA VAL A 22 2.23 -20.66 -0.77
C VAL A 22 3.11 -20.37 0.44
N LEU A 23 3.01 -21.17 1.51
CA LEU A 23 3.87 -21.06 2.70
C LEU A 23 5.34 -21.30 2.36
N GLN A 24 5.67 -22.28 1.52
CA GLN A 24 7.05 -22.53 1.09
C GLN A 24 7.63 -21.40 0.24
N THR A 25 6.82 -20.79 -0.64
CA THR A 25 7.25 -19.66 -1.46
C THR A 25 7.45 -18.41 -0.61
N PHE A 26 6.51 -18.16 0.31
CA PHE A 26 6.61 -17.08 1.30
C PHE A 26 7.84 -17.27 2.20
N ARG A 27 8.07 -18.50 2.68
CA ARG A 27 9.25 -18.88 3.48
C ARG A 27 10.57 -18.58 2.78
N LYS A 28 10.71 -18.93 1.49
CA LYS A 28 11.94 -18.64 0.71
C LYS A 28 12.21 -17.14 0.55
N CYS A 29 11.18 -16.29 0.56
CA CYS A 29 11.32 -14.83 0.57
C CYS A 29 11.69 -14.29 1.96
N VAL A 30 11.09 -14.85 3.00
CA VAL A 30 11.26 -14.48 4.41
C VAL A 30 12.67 -14.85 4.93
N GLU A 31 13.16 -16.07 4.67
CA GLU A 31 14.50 -16.52 5.11
C GLU A 31 15.67 -15.70 4.54
N LYS A 32 15.46 -14.93 3.47
CA LYS A 32 16.49 -14.06 2.87
C LYS A 32 16.63 -12.69 3.54
N MET A 33 15.77 -12.35 4.52
CA MET A 33 15.82 -11.04 5.18
C MET A 33 16.52 -11.11 6.54
N SER A 34 17.43 -10.18 6.78
CA SER A 34 17.98 -9.93 8.11
C SER A 34 16.98 -9.09 8.91
N TYR A 35 16.36 -9.70 9.92
CA TYR A 35 15.38 -9.04 10.79
C TYR A 35 16.04 -8.17 11.86
N LEU A 36 15.33 -7.14 12.31
CA LEU A 36 15.76 -6.33 13.44
C LEU A 36 15.78 -7.16 14.73
N PRO A 37 16.76 -6.95 15.63
CA PRO A 37 16.83 -7.65 16.92
C PRO A 37 15.59 -7.44 17.80
N PHE A 38 14.89 -6.31 17.60
CA PHE A 38 13.65 -6.03 18.30
C PHE A 38 12.50 -6.91 17.80
N SER A 39 12.33 -7.04 16.47
CA SER A 39 11.27 -7.85 15.86
C SER A 39 11.37 -9.31 16.31
N THR A 40 12.58 -9.86 16.31
CA THR A 40 12.85 -11.24 16.75
C THR A 40 12.57 -11.43 18.24
N ARG A 41 13.06 -10.53 19.11
CA ARG A 41 12.76 -10.60 20.55
C ARG A 41 11.27 -10.54 20.86
N LEU A 42 10.54 -9.66 20.19
CA LEU A 42 9.09 -9.53 20.41
C LEU A 42 8.32 -10.75 19.89
N ALA A 43 8.72 -11.29 18.74
CA ALA A 43 8.15 -12.52 18.21
C ALA A 43 8.39 -13.71 19.15
N SER A 44 9.63 -13.92 19.61
CA SER A 44 9.96 -15.00 20.54
C SER A 44 9.19 -14.88 21.85
N TYR A 45 9.05 -13.66 22.38
CA TYR A 45 8.24 -13.41 23.59
C TYR A 45 6.77 -13.78 23.39
N LEU A 46 6.17 -13.39 22.26
CA LEU A 46 4.77 -13.70 21.95
C LEU A 46 4.57 -15.20 21.71
N THR A 47 5.45 -15.87 20.97
CA THR A 47 5.40 -17.31 20.69
C THR A 47 5.49 -18.12 21.99
N ALA A 48 6.43 -17.75 22.88
CA ALA A 48 6.60 -18.40 24.18
C ALA A 48 5.34 -18.30 25.07
N ARG A 49 4.54 -17.24 24.92
CA ARG A 49 3.31 -17.01 25.70
C ARG A 49 2.05 -17.61 25.08
N SER A 50 2.03 -17.80 23.77
CA SER A 50 0.84 -18.21 23.01
C SER A 50 0.86 -19.69 22.60
N GLY A 51 1.95 -20.43 22.89
CA GLY A 51 2.08 -21.85 22.57
C GLY A 51 2.11 -22.15 21.07
N VAL A 52 2.46 -21.14 20.27
CA VAL A 52 2.47 -21.20 18.81
C VAL A 52 3.69 -22.00 18.32
N SER A 53 3.53 -22.78 17.24
CA SER A 53 4.61 -23.60 16.69
C SER A 53 5.81 -22.75 16.22
N PRO A 54 7.05 -23.24 16.33
CA PRO A 54 8.27 -22.50 15.94
C PRO A 54 8.25 -22.02 14.48
N GLU A 55 7.56 -22.73 13.59
CA GLU A 55 7.40 -22.36 12.18
C GLU A 55 6.64 -21.04 11.98
N LYS A 56 5.71 -20.72 12.90
CA LYS A 56 4.94 -19.48 12.87
C LYS A 56 5.70 -18.29 13.48
N GLU A 57 6.77 -18.53 14.24
CA GLU A 57 7.59 -17.47 14.84
C GLU A 57 8.28 -16.61 13.77
N VAL A 58 8.76 -17.22 12.68
CA VAL A 58 9.41 -16.49 11.58
C VAL A 58 8.40 -15.60 10.84
N ILE A 59 7.19 -16.11 10.61
CA ILE A 59 6.08 -15.33 10.01
C ILE A 59 5.70 -14.18 10.95
N LEU A 60 5.60 -14.44 12.25
CA LEU A 60 5.29 -13.42 13.25
C LEU A 60 6.37 -12.33 13.31
N THR A 61 7.65 -12.71 13.25
CA THR A 61 8.78 -11.78 13.18
C THR A 61 8.65 -10.85 11.97
N TYR A 62 8.34 -11.40 10.79
CA TYR A 62 8.14 -10.61 9.59
C TYR A 62 6.96 -9.63 9.71
N ILE A 63 5.81 -10.10 10.22
CA ILE A 63 4.62 -9.25 10.40
C ILE A 63 4.93 -8.09 11.36
N ILE A 64 5.57 -8.39 12.50
CA ILE A 64 5.98 -7.38 13.48
C ILE A 64 6.91 -6.35 12.83
N GLU A 65 7.90 -6.81 12.07
CA GLU A 65 8.85 -5.93 11.41
C GLU A 65 8.18 -4.98 10.42
N VAL A 66 7.32 -5.51 9.54
CA VAL A 66 6.59 -4.70 8.56
C VAL A 66 5.64 -3.71 9.25
N LEU A 67 4.97 -4.13 10.32
CA LEU A 67 4.10 -3.23 11.10
C LEU A 67 4.89 -2.08 11.73
N ILE A 68 6.04 -2.36 12.34
CA ILE A 68 6.89 -1.33 12.95
C ILE A 68 7.44 -0.38 11.89
N ILE A 69 7.94 -0.92 10.78
CA ILE A 69 8.45 -0.10 9.67
C ILE A 69 7.35 0.81 9.13
N ASN A 70 6.13 0.29 8.93
CA ASN A 70 5.01 1.09 8.45
C ASN A 70 4.59 2.17 9.47
N LEU A 71 4.58 1.85 10.77
CA LEU A 71 4.28 2.82 11.82
C LEU A 71 5.32 3.95 11.84
N LEU A 72 6.61 3.61 11.85
CA LEU A 72 7.69 4.58 11.80
C LEU A 72 7.65 5.41 10.51
N ASN A 73 7.31 4.78 9.39
CA ASN A 73 7.15 5.45 8.11
C ASN A 73 6.07 6.55 8.17
N VAL A 74 4.89 6.26 8.72
CA VAL A 74 3.83 7.26 8.93
C VAL A 74 4.32 8.38 9.84
N ILE A 75 4.95 8.06 10.97
CA ILE A 75 5.47 9.05 11.92
C ILE A 75 6.48 9.98 11.23
N PHE A 76 7.52 9.43 10.59
CA PHE A 76 8.56 10.24 9.96
C PHE A 76 8.04 11.05 8.77
N THR A 77 7.11 10.50 7.99
CA THR A 77 6.46 11.22 6.89
C THR A 77 5.72 12.45 7.42
N LEU A 78 4.93 12.29 8.48
CA LEU A 78 4.16 13.37 9.08
C LEU A 78 5.07 14.37 9.81
N MET A 79 6.11 13.91 10.50
CA MET A 79 7.12 14.78 11.11
C MET A 79 7.81 15.64 10.05
N LEU A 80 8.21 15.07 8.92
CA LEU A 80 8.83 15.84 7.85
C LEU A 80 7.85 16.84 7.22
N GLY A 81 6.60 16.42 6.99
CA GLY A 81 5.54 17.34 6.55
C GLY A 81 5.30 18.49 7.52
N TRP A 82 5.39 18.24 8.83
CA TRP A 82 5.29 19.27 9.87
C TRP A 82 6.48 20.24 9.85
N VAL A 83 7.72 19.73 9.78
CA VAL A 83 8.93 20.56 9.66
C VAL A 83 8.87 21.45 8.41
N LEU A 84 8.29 20.96 7.32
CA LEU A 84 8.11 21.69 6.06
C LEU A 84 6.87 22.61 6.04
N GLY A 85 6.07 22.65 7.11
CA GLY A 85 4.86 23.49 7.19
C GLY A 85 3.66 22.99 6.39
N VAL A 86 3.72 21.79 5.80
CA VAL A 86 2.67 21.20 4.93
C VAL A 86 2.01 19.97 5.55
N PHE A 87 1.92 19.94 6.90
CA PHE A 87 1.42 18.79 7.66
C PHE A 87 0.02 18.33 7.22
N HIS A 88 -0.94 19.26 7.16
CA HIS A 88 -2.35 18.94 6.87
C HIS A 88 -2.52 18.35 5.46
N VAL A 89 -1.80 18.91 4.48
CA VAL A 89 -1.81 18.42 3.10
C VAL A 89 -1.13 17.06 3.01
N THR A 90 0.03 16.90 3.66
CA THR A 90 0.76 15.62 3.72
C THR A 90 -0.11 14.52 4.33
N LEU A 91 -0.81 14.81 5.43
CA LEU A 91 -1.74 13.89 6.07
C LEU A 91 -2.89 13.49 5.14
N ALA A 92 -3.52 14.47 4.48
CA ALA A 92 -4.60 14.20 3.52
C ALA A 92 -4.11 13.31 2.36
N CYS A 93 -2.95 13.64 1.79
CA CYS A 93 -2.34 12.85 0.72
C CYS A 93 -2.05 11.41 1.15
N LEU A 94 -1.48 11.24 2.35
CA LEU A 94 -1.10 9.94 2.91
C LEU A 94 -2.34 9.08 3.16
N LEU A 95 -3.39 9.63 3.79
CA LEU A 95 -4.64 8.93 4.04
C LEU A 95 -5.31 8.47 2.74
N ALA A 96 -5.39 9.34 1.73
CA ALA A 96 -5.96 9.00 0.44
C ALA A 96 -5.22 7.82 -0.22
N VAL A 97 -3.88 7.87 -0.26
CA VAL A 97 -3.08 6.80 -0.88
C VAL A 97 -3.11 5.50 -0.06
N ILE A 98 -3.16 5.57 1.28
CA ILE A 98 -3.32 4.37 2.13
C ILE A 98 -4.63 3.66 1.81
N LEU A 99 -5.74 4.41 1.73
CA LEU A 99 -7.05 3.84 1.41
C LEU A 99 -7.03 3.15 0.04
N PHE A 100 -6.52 3.82 -1.00
CA PHE A 100 -6.40 3.21 -2.32
C PHE A 100 -5.46 2.01 -2.32
N ARG A 101 -4.31 2.08 -1.67
CA ARG A 101 -3.32 1.00 -1.65
C ARG A 101 -3.84 -0.24 -0.94
N HIS A 102 -4.63 -0.07 0.12
CA HIS A 102 -5.24 -1.18 0.85
C HIS A 102 -6.25 -1.96 -0.01
N THR A 103 -6.96 -1.28 -0.92
CA THR A 103 -8.07 -1.88 -1.66
C THR A 103 -7.74 -2.20 -3.11
N ALA A 104 -7.01 -1.32 -3.79
CA ALA A 104 -6.65 -1.43 -5.20
C ALA A 104 -5.27 -2.07 -5.41
N GLY A 105 -4.40 -2.08 -4.40
CA GLY A 105 -3.03 -2.60 -4.48
C GLY A 105 -2.08 -1.63 -5.21
N GLY A 106 -1.17 -2.19 -6.01
CA GLY A 106 -0.24 -1.45 -6.87
C GLY A 106 1.24 -1.73 -6.56
N ALA A 107 2.12 -0.99 -7.25
CA ALA A 107 3.56 -1.23 -7.17
C ALA A 107 4.12 -1.13 -5.74
N HIS A 108 4.97 -2.09 -5.37
CA HIS A 108 5.65 -2.15 -4.08
C HIS A 108 7.12 -2.56 -4.27
N SER A 109 8.00 -1.99 -3.45
CA SER A 109 9.43 -2.32 -3.47
C SER A 109 9.64 -3.67 -2.78
N GLN A 110 10.65 -4.42 -3.22
CA GLN A 110 11.04 -5.66 -2.55
C GLN A 110 11.62 -5.42 -1.14
N SER A 111 11.98 -4.17 -0.80
CA SER A 111 12.52 -3.79 0.50
C SER A 111 11.58 -2.83 1.23
N PRO A 112 11.07 -3.21 2.43
CA PRO A 112 10.24 -2.33 3.25
C PRO A 112 10.92 -1.00 3.59
N ILE A 113 12.25 -1.02 3.82
CA ILE A 113 13.03 0.18 4.14
C ILE A 113 13.07 1.15 2.95
N ARG A 114 13.29 0.64 1.72
CA ARG A 114 13.28 1.48 0.51
C ARG A 114 11.90 2.08 0.28
N CYS A 115 10.85 1.29 0.47
CA CYS A 115 9.48 1.80 0.41
C CYS A 115 9.25 2.91 1.44
N ALA A 116 9.76 2.75 2.67
CA ALA A 116 9.67 3.77 3.70
C ALA A 116 10.37 5.07 3.30
N PHE A 117 11.59 5.00 2.75
CA PHE A 117 12.27 6.20 2.25
C PHE A 117 11.49 6.91 1.13
N ILE A 118 10.92 6.16 0.19
CA ILE A 118 10.08 6.73 -0.87
C ILE A 118 8.87 7.43 -0.25
N THR A 119 8.17 6.79 0.69
CA THR A 119 7.01 7.37 1.36
C THR A 119 7.38 8.65 2.14
N ILE A 120 8.41 8.60 2.98
CA ILE A 120 8.86 9.74 3.78
C ILE A 120 9.17 10.96 2.91
N LEU A 121 9.69 10.77 1.71
CA LEU A 121 10.03 11.89 0.82
C LEU A 121 8.86 12.32 -0.08
N VAL A 122 8.18 11.38 -0.74
CA VAL A 122 7.19 11.69 -1.77
C VAL A 122 5.99 12.46 -1.20
N PHE A 123 5.47 12.06 -0.04
CA PHE A 123 4.25 12.69 0.49
C PHE A 123 4.47 14.14 0.95
N PRO A 124 5.55 14.49 1.67
CA PRO A 124 5.83 15.88 1.98
C PRO A 124 6.18 16.71 0.74
N ILE A 125 6.88 16.14 -0.26
CA ILE A 125 7.13 16.81 -1.55
C ILE A 125 5.82 17.09 -2.28
N MET A 126 4.86 16.15 -2.27
CA MET A 126 3.52 16.37 -2.79
C MET A 126 2.79 17.47 -2.02
N GLY A 127 2.94 17.51 -0.69
CA GLY A 127 2.41 18.60 0.15
C GLY A 127 2.95 19.97 -0.28
N LEU A 128 4.27 20.11 -0.41
CA LEU A 128 4.91 21.33 -0.91
C LEU A 128 4.43 21.72 -2.31
N SER A 129 4.34 20.74 -3.20
CA SER A 129 3.85 20.94 -4.57
C SER A 129 2.40 21.40 -4.59
N ALA A 130 1.56 20.83 -3.74
CA ALA A 130 0.15 21.20 -3.60
C ALA A 130 -0.02 22.61 -3.03
N THR A 131 0.76 23.00 -2.03
CA THR A 131 0.78 24.36 -1.49
C THR A 131 1.27 25.38 -2.53
N PHE A 132 2.23 25.02 -3.39
CA PHE A 132 2.63 25.87 -4.52
C PHE A 132 1.53 25.97 -5.60
N ILE A 133 0.90 24.85 -5.96
CA ILE A 133 -0.17 24.81 -6.97
C ILE A 133 -1.40 25.60 -6.51
N SER A 134 -1.68 25.63 -5.19
CA SER A 134 -2.84 26.33 -4.63
C SER A 134 -2.82 27.85 -4.91
N THR A 135 -1.66 28.44 -5.15
CA THR A 135 -1.48 29.87 -5.42
C THR A 135 -1.69 30.26 -6.87
N ILE A 136 -1.88 29.30 -7.80
CA ILE A 136 -1.98 29.57 -9.25
C ILE A 136 -3.35 30.17 -9.60
N ASN A 137 -4.34 29.35 -9.92
CA ASN A 137 -5.72 29.77 -10.14
C ASN A 137 -6.66 28.57 -9.98
N ALA A 138 -7.91 28.84 -9.62
CA ALA A 138 -8.90 27.80 -9.33
C ALA A 138 -9.20 26.92 -10.56
N THR A 139 -9.19 27.49 -11.77
CA THR A 139 -9.43 26.75 -13.03
C THR A 139 -8.39 25.65 -13.24
N PHE A 140 -7.12 25.94 -12.95
CA PHE A 140 -6.02 24.98 -13.06
C PHE A 140 -6.19 23.84 -12.06
N ILE A 141 -6.48 24.16 -10.79
CA ILE A 141 -6.69 23.16 -9.73
C ILE A 141 -7.89 22.26 -10.05
N ASN A 142 -8.97 22.85 -10.57
CA ASN A 142 -10.15 22.11 -11.02
C ASN A 142 -9.83 21.19 -12.20
N GLY A 143 -9.06 21.67 -13.18
CA GLY A 143 -8.56 20.85 -14.29
C GLY A 143 -7.72 19.68 -13.80
N LEU A 144 -6.78 19.93 -12.88
CA LEU A 144 -5.95 18.89 -12.25
C LEU A 144 -6.80 17.86 -11.50
N SER A 145 -7.84 18.32 -10.78
CA SER A 145 -8.78 17.46 -10.07
C SER A 145 -9.54 16.55 -11.03
N VAL A 146 -10.05 17.10 -12.14
CA VAL A 146 -10.77 16.33 -13.17
C VAL A 146 -9.86 15.27 -13.81
N ILE A 147 -8.63 15.64 -14.17
CA ILE A 147 -7.65 14.69 -14.72
C ILE A 147 -7.33 13.60 -13.70
N GLY A 148 -7.13 13.97 -12.42
CA GLY A 148 -6.92 13.04 -11.32
C GLY A 148 -8.06 12.03 -11.20
N ILE A 149 -9.31 12.50 -11.17
CA ILE A 149 -10.51 11.66 -11.08
C ILE A 149 -10.63 10.71 -12.26
N ILE A 150 -10.47 11.20 -13.50
CA ILE A 150 -10.59 10.37 -14.69
C ILE A 150 -9.50 9.29 -14.70
N THR A 151 -8.24 9.66 -14.45
CA THR A 151 -7.12 8.71 -14.50
C THR A 151 -7.21 7.65 -13.41
N ILE A 152 -7.59 8.01 -12.17
CA ILE A 152 -7.75 7.02 -11.10
C ILE A 152 -8.95 6.12 -11.35
N LEU A 153 -10.08 6.66 -11.83
CA LEU A 153 -11.27 5.86 -12.15
C LEU A 153 -10.96 4.81 -13.22
N LEU A 154 -10.32 5.22 -14.32
CA LEU A 154 -9.89 4.31 -15.38
C LEU A 154 -8.90 3.26 -14.86
N SER A 155 -7.92 3.68 -14.05
CA SER A 155 -6.93 2.78 -13.45
C SER A 155 -7.59 1.75 -12.54
N VAL A 156 -8.55 2.16 -11.71
CA VAL A 156 -9.27 1.26 -10.82
C VAL A 156 -10.15 0.32 -11.63
N ILE A 157 -10.89 0.78 -12.64
CA ILE A 157 -11.74 -0.07 -13.50
C ILE A 157 -10.91 -1.13 -14.24
N ILE A 158 -9.75 -0.76 -14.77
CA ILE A 158 -8.97 -1.64 -15.65
C ILE A 158 -8.01 -2.52 -14.85
N LEU A 159 -7.36 -1.99 -13.81
CA LEU A 159 -6.20 -2.62 -13.18
C LEU A 159 -6.48 -3.16 -11.77
N ALA A 160 -7.45 -2.60 -11.04
CA ALA A 160 -7.69 -3.01 -9.66
C ALA A 160 -8.56 -4.29 -9.55
N PRO A 161 -8.38 -5.09 -8.48
CA PRO A 161 -7.24 -5.04 -7.56
C PRO A 161 -5.99 -5.66 -8.21
N VAL A 162 -4.85 -4.99 -8.04
CA VAL A 162 -3.55 -5.47 -8.52
C VAL A 162 -3.02 -6.49 -7.52
N ASP A 163 -2.77 -7.71 -8.00
CA ASP A 163 -2.17 -8.77 -7.18
C ASP A 163 -0.72 -8.45 -6.81
N SER A 164 -0.31 -8.93 -5.64
CA SER A 164 1.10 -8.94 -5.23
C SER A 164 1.61 -10.37 -5.18
N SER A 165 2.88 -10.59 -5.52
CA SER A 165 3.50 -11.91 -5.42
C SER A 165 3.58 -12.42 -3.98
N ALA A 166 3.66 -11.51 -3.00
CA ALA A 166 3.71 -11.85 -1.58
C ALA A 166 2.32 -12.16 -0.98
N ALA A 167 1.25 -11.64 -1.56
CA ALA A 167 -0.13 -11.85 -1.11
C ALA A 167 -1.09 -11.93 -2.31
N PRO A 168 -1.11 -13.07 -3.03
CA PRO A 168 -2.00 -13.26 -4.16
C PRO A 168 -3.47 -13.31 -3.72
N ILE A 169 -4.38 -12.70 -4.48
CA ILE A 169 -5.82 -12.74 -4.21
C ILE A 169 -6.41 -13.97 -4.90
N ILE A 170 -6.53 -15.06 -4.12
CA ILE A 170 -6.99 -16.37 -4.62
C ILE A 170 -8.52 -16.41 -4.77
N SER A 171 -9.26 -15.77 -3.87
CA SER A 171 -10.72 -15.83 -3.86
C SER A 171 -11.36 -14.76 -4.76
N ASP A 172 -12.21 -15.19 -5.70
CA ASP A 172 -12.97 -14.30 -6.57
C ASP A 172 -13.95 -13.40 -5.80
N SER A 173 -14.56 -13.91 -4.73
CA SER A 173 -15.44 -13.12 -3.87
C SER A 173 -14.68 -12.00 -3.17
N ARG A 174 -13.45 -12.26 -2.72
CA ARG A 174 -12.55 -11.24 -2.15
C ARG A 174 -12.13 -10.23 -3.21
N ARG A 175 -11.80 -10.68 -4.43
CA ARG A 175 -11.44 -9.81 -5.56
C ARG A 175 -12.57 -8.83 -5.90
N ALA A 176 -13.80 -9.32 -5.99
CA ALA A 176 -14.98 -8.50 -6.25
C ALA A 176 -15.23 -7.47 -5.14
N LYS A 177 -15.10 -7.87 -3.87
CA LYS A 177 -15.23 -6.95 -2.72
C LYS A 177 -14.17 -5.84 -2.73
N LEU A 178 -12.91 -6.18 -3.00
CA LEU A 178 -11.82 -5.20 -3.09
C LEU A 178 -12.01 -4.23 -4.26
N LYS A 179 -12.51 -4.73 -5.39
CA LYS A 179 -12.89 -3.90 -6.55
C LYS A 179 -14.00 -2.90 -6.18
N ALA A 180 -15.09 -3.39 -5.60
CA ALA A 180 -16.21 -2.55 -5.19
C ALA A 180 -15.77 -1.50 -4.17
N LEU A 181 -14.96 -1.88 -3.19
CA LEU A 181 -14.43 -0.96 -2.19
C LEU A 181 -13.50 0.09 -2.80
N SER A 182 -12.66 -0.29 -3.77
CA SER A 182 -11.80 0.66 -4.48
C SER A 182 -12.62 1.68 -5.28
N LEU A 183 -13.70 1.25 -5.95
CA LEU A 183 -14.61 2.15 -6.66
C LEU A 183 -15.35 3.08 -5.69
N LEU A 184 -15.80 2.56 -4.54
CA LEU A 184 -16.41 3.37 -3.49
C LEU A 184 -15.45 4.47 -3.00
N ILE A 185 -14.17 4.13 -2.76
CA ILE A 185 -13.16 5.10 -2.36
C ILE A 185 -12.94 6.16 -3.45
N VAL A 186 -12.88 5.77 -4.74
CA VAL A 186 -12.80 6.76 -5.84
C VAL A 186 -13.98 7.73 -5.77
N CYS A 187 -15.20 7.24 -5.59
CA CYS A 187 -16.40 8.09 -5.48
C CYS A 187 -16.32 9.03 -4.26
N LEU A 188 -15.93 8.52 -3.09
CA LEU A 188 -15.83 9.32 -1.86
C LEU A 188 -14.76 10.41 -1.97
N VAL A 189 -13.57 10.09 -2.47
CA VAL A 189 -12.50 11.09 -2.63
C VAL A 189 -12.85 12.11 -3.73
N SER A 190 -13.53 11.68 -4.79
CA SER A 190 -14.04 12.60 -5.84
C SER A 190 -15.09 13.56 -5.28
N LEU A 191 -16.00 13.07 -4.43
CA LEU A 191 -16.98 13.91 -3.75
C LEU A 191 -16.29 14.94 -2.84
N VAL A 192 -15.27 14.53 -2.09
CA VAL A 192 -14.46 15.45 -1.26
C VAL A 192 -13.79 16.52 -2.13
N LEU A 193 -13.20 16.16 -3.28
CA LEU A 193 -12.60 17.13 -4.21
C LEU A 193 -13.61 18.17 -4.71
N VAL A 194 -14.82 17.74 -5.07
CA VAL A 194 -15.89 18.64 -5.53
C VAL A 194 -16.36 19.56 -4.40
N ASN A 195 -16.46 19.06 -3.16
CA ASN A 195 -16.81 19.92 -2.01
C ASN A 195 -15.71 20.94 -1.71
N LEU A 196 -14.44 20.56 -1.85
CA LEU A 196 -13.32 21.48 -1.64
C LEU A 196 -13.25 22.55 -2.73
N SER A 197 -13.62 22.24 -3.98
CA SER A 197 -13.55 23.20 -5.09
C SER A 197 -14.56 24.34 -4.98
N ILE A 198 -15.69 24.12 -4.30
CA ILE A 198 -16.74 25.13 -4.05
C ILE A 198 -16.61 25.77 -2.65
N SER A 199 -15.73 25.26 -1.80
CA SER A 199 -15.55 25.75 -0.44
C SER A 199 -14.78 27.07 -0.40
N SER A 200 -15.19 27.97 0.50
CA SER A 200 -14.51 29.23 0.78
C SER A 200 -13.44 29.13 1.89
N TRP A 201 -13.20 27.93 2.42
CA TRP A 201 -12.19 27.72 3.47
C TRP A 201 -10.77 27.94 2.94
N GLU A 202 -9.95 28.68 3.68
CA GLU A 202 -8.59 29.07 3.27
C GLU A 202 -7.70 27.87 2.90
N GLY A 203 -7.80 26.75 3.63
CA GLY A 203 -7.04 25.52 3.37
C GLY A 203 -7.60 24.64 2.25
N ALA A 204 -8.76 24.97 1.68
CA ALA A 204 -9.46 24.08 0.74
C ALA A 204 -8.66 23.82 -0.54
N ARG A 205 -8.02 24.87 -1.08
CA ARG A 205 -7.25 24.78 -2.35
C ARG A 205 -5.99 23.94 -2.21
N GLU A 206 -5.32 24.02 -1.07
CA GLU A 206 -4.13 23.23 -0.79
C GLU A 206 -4.48 21.74 -0.69
N ILE A 207 -5.51 21.41 0.09
CA ILE A 207 -5.96 20.02 0.26
C ILE A 207 -6.55 19.49 -1.05
N GLN A 208 -7.29 20.29 -1.81
CA GLN A 208 -7.79 19.91 -3.13
C GLN A 208 -6.63 19.54 -4.07
N SER A 209 -5.62 20.39 -4.15
CA SER A 209 -4.44 20.15 -4.97
C SER A 209 -3.68 18.89 -4.52
N GLY A 210 -3.52 18.70 -3.21
CA GLY A 210 -2.88 17.51 -2.63
C GLY A 210 -3.64 16.22 -2.95
N LEU A 211 -4.96 16.22 -2.80
CA LEU A 211 -5.79 15.06 -3.13
C LEU A 211 -5.77 14.75 -4.64
N ALA A 212 -5.77 15.77 -5.50
CA ALA A 212 -5.62 15.60 -6.94
C ALA A 212 -4.27 14.96 -7.30
N LEU A 213 -3.17 15.44 -6.70
CA LEU A 213 -1.85 14.81 -6.85
C LEU A 213 -1.83 13.37 -6.32
N SER A 214 -2.52 13.08 -5.21
CA SER A 214 -2.65 11.72 -4.68
C SER A 214 -3.40 10.77 -5.62
N MET A 215 -4.45 11.24 -6.30
CA MET A 215 -5.14 10.44 -7.32
C MET A 215 -4.21 10.11 -8.49
N LEU A 216 -3.44 11.10 -8.97
CA LEU A 216 -2.46 10.90 -10.04
C LEU A 216 -1.35 9.94 -9.63
N TRP A 217 -0.79 10.12 -8.43
CA TRP A 217 0.21 9.21 -7.87
C TRP A 217 -0.32 7.77 -7.76
N THR A 218 -1.55 7.61 -7.29
CA THR A 218 -2.18 6.29 -7.16
C THR A 218 -2.40 5.64 -8.53
N SER A 219 -2.89 6.41 -9.51
CA SER A 219 -3.04 5.94 -10.90
C SER A 219 -1.69 5.49 -11.47
N PHE A 220 -0.64 6.28 -11.25
CA PHE A 220 0.72 5.94 -11.66
C PHE A 220 1.21 4.63 -11.01
N ILE A 221 1.04 4.46 -9.71
CA ILE A 221 1.45 3.26 -8.96
C ILE A 221 0.67 2.00 -9.36
N LEU A 222 -0.59 2.13 -9.74
CA LEU A 222 -1.39 1.01 -10.29
C LEU A 222 -0.90 0.61 -11.69
N SER A 223 -0.44 1.57 -12.48
CA SER A 223 0.00 1.35 -13.87
C SER A 223 1.28 0.51 -13.98
N LYS A 224 1.52 -0.04 -15.18
CA LYS A 224 2.79 -0.72 -15.52
C LYS A 224 4.01 0.20 -15.38
N LEU A 225 3.83 1.52 -15.55
CA LEU A 225 4.91 2.50 -15.39
C LEU A 225 5.36 2.60 -13.93
N GLY A 226 4.42 2.63 -12.99
CA GLY A 226 4.71 2.61 -11.56
C GLY A 226 5.48 1.35 -11.15
N HIS A 227 5.08 0.18 -11.65
CA HIS A 227 5.80 -1.07 -11.41
C HIS A 227 7.22 -1.05 -11.95
N ARG A 228 7.42 -0.51 -13.17
CA ARG A 228 8.75 -0.33 -13.75
C ARG A 228 9.60 0.64 -12.93
N PHE A 229 9.03 1.76 -12.50
CA PHE A 229 9.71 2.76 -11.68
C PHE A 229 10.20 2.16 -10.36
N ILE A 230 9.34 1.45 -9.63
CA ILE A 230 9.75 0.77 -8.39
C ILE A 230 10.81 -0.31 -8.67
N SER A 231 10.67 -1.08 -9.76
CA SER A 231 11.69 -2.08 -10.14
C SER A 231 13.04 -1.46 -10.51
N LEU A 232 13.06 -0.20 -10.96
CA LEU A 232 14.29 0.53 -11.26
C LEU A 232 14.96 0.98 -9.96
N ILE A 233 14.18 1.53 -9.02
CA ILE A 233 14.68 1.86 -7.68
C ILE A 233 15.24 0.61 -6.99
N ASP A 234 14.57 -0.53 -7.14
CA ASP A 234 15.05 -1.77 -6.53
C ASP A 234 16.38 -2.27 -7.10
N ARG A 235 16.70 -1.89 -8.36
CA ARG A 235 17.97 -2.19 -9.02
C ARG A 235 19.10 -1.26 -8.62
N LEU A 236 18.80 -0.08 -8.05
CA LEU A 236 19.81 0.81 -7.49
C LEU A 236 20.36 0.17 -6.22
N ASN A 237 21.45 -0.57 -6.40
CA ASN A 237 22.10 -1.35 -5.35
C ASN A 237 22.80 -0.40 -4.38
N VAL A 238 22.14 -0.03 -3.28
CA VAL A 238 22.86 0.48 -2.10
C VAL A 238 23.61 -0.72 -1.52
N PRO A 239 24.94 -0.65 -1.32
CA PRO A 239 25.73 -1.78 -0.85
C PRO A 239 25.10 -2.34 0.43
N LYS A 240 24.91 -3.66 0.48
CA LYS A 240 24.55 -4.35 1.72
C LYS A 240 25.59 -3.97 2.77
N VAL A 241 25.21 -3.19 3.77
CA VAL A 241 25.99 -3.07 5.00
C VAL A 241 25.93 -4.46 5.62
N ARG A 242 26.96 -5.28 5.36
CA ARG A 242 27.23 -6.48 6.16
C ARG A 242 27.46 -5.98 7.58
N ARG A 243 26.47 -6.19 8.45
CA ARG A 243 26.72 -6.32 9.88
C ARG A 243 26.87 -7.79 10.19
#